data_AF-A0A1H5N7C2-F1
#
_entry.id   AF-A0A1H5N7C2-F1
#
_cell.length_a   1.000
_cell.length_b   1.000
_cell.length_c   1.000
_cell.angle_alpha   90.00
_cell.angle_beta   90.00
_cell.angle_gamma   90.00
#
_symmetry.space_group_name_H-M   'P 1'
#
loop_
_entity.id
_entity.type
_entity.pdbx_description
1 polymer ?
#
loop_
_entity_poly.entity_id
_entity_poly.type
_entity_poly.pdbx_seq_one_letter_code
_entity_poly.pdbx_strand_id
1 'polypeptide(L)'
;MKVPLAAWVLVLLPGVACALPVLKDTTLYTDTVHDCQDVDLATWQHPTRALLEKNHFQLERIQLCNDGHYPVFHVQAPYDPRGQTKDFYLPLYERMRKANGKWPFALVDNSDAVVVYVSYPKDDGMSLDYEGFEAP
;
A
#
# COMPACT_ATOMS: atom_id res chain seq x y z
N MET A 1 31.96 -19.62 55.29
CA MET A 1 30.87 -20.28 54.54
C MET A 1 29.91 -19.17 54.11
N LYS A 2 29.95 -18.62 52.88
CA LYS A 2 29.45 -19.14 51.57
C LYS A 2 28.00 -19.63 51.71
N VAL A 3 26.94 -19.11 51.07
CA VAL A 3 26.64 -18.01 50.10
C VAL A 3 25.12 -17.75 50.31
N PRO A 4 24.57 -16.53 50.33
CA PRO A 4 23.12 -16.38 50.34
C PRO A 4 22.56 -16.61 48.92
N LEU A 5 21.54 -17.46 48.84
CA LEU A 5 20.74 -17.67 47.64
C LEU A 5 20.19 -16.33 47.13
N ALA A 6 20.75 -15.82 46.03
CA ALA A 6 20.12 -14.76 45.26
C ALA A 6 18.98 -15.40 44.44
N ALA A 7 17.74 -15.15 44.85
CA ALA A 7 16.56 -15.52 44.07
C ALA A 7 16.54 -14.69 42.79
N TRP A 8 16.76 -15.35 41.65
CA TRP A 8 16.62 -14.76 40.33
C TRP A 8 15.13 -14.59 40.03
N VAL A 9 14.63 -13.36 40.14
CA VAL A 9 13.32 -12.98 39.61
C VAL A 9 13.44 -12.92 38.10
N LEU A 10 12.91 -13.94 37.41
CA LEU A 10 12.74 -13.93 35.97
C LEU A 10 11.57 -13.00 35.64
N VAL A 11 11.88 -11.74 35.30
CA VAL A 11 10.87 -10.80 34.78
C VAL A 11 10.51 -11.24 33.37
N LEU A 12 9.39 -11.95 33.24
CA LEU A 12 8.72 -12.17 31.97
C LEU A 12 8.15 -10.82 31.51
N LEU A 13 8.88 -10.09 30.67
CA LEU A 13 8.33 -8.95 29.96
C LEU A 13 7.24 -9.48 29.00
N PRO A 14 5.97 -9.08 29.14
CA PRO A 14 4.97 -9.39 28.13
C PRO A 14 5.43 -8.72 26.84
N GLY A 15 5.73 -9.54 25.83
CA GLY A 15 6.00 -9.04 24.49
C GLY A 15 4.75 -8.33 23.99
N VAL A 16 4.80 -7.00 23.89
CA VAL A 16 3.76 -6.24 23.21
C VAL A 16 3.85 -6.62 21.74
N ALA A 17 2.94 -7.49 21.29
CA ALA A 17 2.72 -7.68 19.87
C ALA A 17 2.18 -6.35 19.34
N CYS A 18 2.96 -5.62 18.53
CA CYS A 18 2.44 -4.47 17.79
C CYS A 18 1.40 -5.00 16.79
N ALA A 19 0.13 -4.75 17.05
CA ALA A 19 -0.92 -4.98 16.07
C ALA A 19 -0.69 -4.05 14.87
N LEU A 20 -0.94 -4.56 13.66
CA LEU A 20 -0.96 -3.70 12.47
C LEU A 20 -2.12 -2.71 12.59
N PRO A 21 -1.97 -1.48 12.06
CA PRO A 21 -3.07 -0.51 12.05
C PRO A 21 -4.19 -1.00 11.14
N VAL A 22 -5.44 -0.64 11.44
CA VAL A 22 -6.52 -0.75 10.45
C VAL A 22 -6.25 0.19 9.27
N LEU A 23 -6.77 -0.12 8.08
CA LEU A 23 -6.47 0.63 6.86
C LEU A 23 -6.61 2.16 7.01
N LYS A 24 -7.68 2.63 7.65
CA LYS A 24 -7.93 4.08 7.85
C LYS A 24 -6.90 4.80 8.74
N ASP A 25 -6.13 4.05 9.53
CA ASP A 25 -5.13 4.55 10.46
C ASP A 25 -3.70 4.34 9.90
N THR A 26 -3.58 3.94 8.63
CA THR A 26 -2.29 3.84 7.90
C THR A 26 -1.79 5.21 7.46
N THR A 27 -0.49 5.29 7.20
CA THR A 27 0.19 6.50 6.66
C THR A 27 -0.49 7.02 5.40
N LEU A 28 -1.13 6.15 4.61
CA LEU A 28 -1.90 6.52 3.44
C LEU A 28 -2.96 7.55 3.81
N TYR A 29 -3.85 7.21 4.75
CA TYR A 29 -5.01 8.04 5.09
C TYR A 29 -4.76 9.04 6.21
N THR A 30 -3.70 8.86 7.02
CA THR A 30 -3.37 9.82 8.09
C THR A 30 -2.52 10.98 7.59
N ASP A 31 -1.62 10.73 6.63
CA ASP A 31 -0.59 11.71 6.23
C ASP A 31 -0.47 11.93 4.72
N THR A 32 -0.68 10.90 3.90
CA THR A 32 -0.36 10.96 2.46
C THR A 32 -1.49 11.56 1.63
N VAL A 33 -2.74 11.17 1.90
CA VAL A 33 -3.90 11.58 1.12
C VAL A 33 -4.91 12.40 1.94
N HIS A 34 -5.52 13.38 1.29
CA HIS A 34 -6.61 14.19 1.80
C HIS A 34 -7.63 14.44 0.68
N ASP A 35 -8.83 14.92 1.05
CA ASP A 35 -9.91 15.30 0.11
C ASP A 35 -10.27 14.22 -0.91
N CYS A 36 -10.23 12.95 -0.47
CA CYS A 36 -10.51 11.81 -1.31
C CYS A 36 -11.98 11.72 -1.74
N GLN A 37 -12.20 11.56 -3.03
CA GLN A 37 -13.52 11.35 -3.62
C GLN A 37 -13.55 10.03 -4.37
N ASP A 38 -14.60 9.25 -4.14
CA ASP A 38 -14.86 8.04 -4.91
C ASP A 38 -15.25 8.38 -6.34
N VAL A 39 -14.74 7.60 -7.29
CA VAL A 39 -15.23 7.64 -8.67
C VAL A 39 -16.22 6.51 -8.91
N ASP A 40 -17.19 6.77 -9.78
CA ASP A 40 -18.11 5.75 -10.24
C ASP A 40 -17.43 4.81 -11.23
N LEU A 41 -17.13 3.59 -10.80
CA LEU A 41 -16.51 2.56 -11.63
C LEU A 41 -17.39 2.12 -12.82
N ALA A 42 -18.68 2.42 -12.86
CA ALA A 42 -19.49 2.12 -14.05
C ALA A 42 -19.20 3.10 -15.19
N THR A 43 -18.83 4.34 -14.89
CA THR A 43 -18.73 5.42 -15.87
C THR A 43 -17.32 5.98 -16.03
N TRP A 44 -16.43 5.77 -15.04
CA TRP A 44 -15.08 6.32 -15.05
C TRP A 44 -14.17 5.61 -16.07
N GLN A 45 -13.76 6.33 -17.10
CA GLN A 45 -12.84 5.86 -18.13
C GLN A 45 -11.48 6.50 -17.95
N HIS A 46 -10.44 5.69 -17.71
CA HIS A 46 -9.08 6.18 -17.56
C HIS A 46 -8.05 5.15 -18.03
N PRO A 47 -6.92 5.56 -18.62
CA PRO A 47 -5.89 4.64 -19.10
C PRO A 47 -5.30 3.72 -18.02
N THR A 48 -5.21 4.17 -16.77
CA THR A 48 -4.68 3.34 -15.67
C THR A 48 -5.62 2.19 -15.32
N ARG A 49 -6.94 2.41 -15.32
CA ARG A 49 -7.93 1.35 -15.10
C ARG A 49 -7.81 0.26 -16.17
N ALA A 50 -7.81 0.66 -17.44
CA ALA A 50 -7.68 -0.29 -18.55
C ALA A 50 -6.38 -1.10 -18.44
N LEU A 51 -5.31 -0.48 -17.95
CA LEU A 51 -4.05 -1.18 -17.71
C LEU A 51 -4.15 -2.19 -16.56
N LEU A 52 -4.74 -1.82 -15.42
CA LEU A 52 -4.94 -2.72 -14.29
C LEU A 52 -5.80 -3.94 -14.69
N GLU A 53 -6.95 -3.71 -15.32
CA GLU A 53 -7.85 -4.77 -15.79
C GLU A 53 -7.16 -5.70 -16.80
N LYS A 54 -6.41 -5.14 -17.77
CA LYS A 54 -5.64 -5.92 -18.75
C LYS A 54 -4.57 -6.81 -18.12
N ASN A 55 -4.04 -6.43 -16.95
CA ASN A 55 -3.04 -7.21 -16.22
C ASN A 55 -3.68 -8.01 -15.07
N HIS A 56 -5.00 -8.28 -15.14
CA HIS A 56 -5.74 -9.17 -14.25
C HIS A 56 -5.87 -8.69 -12.79
N PHE A 57 -5.78 -7.39 -12.55
CA PHE A 57 -6.19 -6.81 -11.28
C PHE A 57 -7.72 -6.76 -11.22
N GLN A 58 -8.29 -7.18 -10.10
CA GLN A 58 -9.70 -6.90 -9.82
C GLN A 58 -9.78 -5.54 -9.16
N LEU A 59 -10.53 -4.62 -9.75
CA LEU A 59 -10.66 -3.25 -9.25
C LEU A 59 -11.93 -3.14 -8.41
N GLU A 60 -11.78 -2.81 -7.13
CA GLU A 60 -12.89 -2.78 -6.18
C GLU A 60 -13.38 -1.36 -5.92
N ARG A 61 -12.45 -0.41 -5.82
CA ARG A 61 -12.73 1.00 -5.54
C ARG A 61 -11.60 1.86 -6.08
N ILE A 62 -11.92 3.06 -6.54
CA ILE A 62 -10.92 4.09 -6.84
C ILE A 62 -11.31 5.37 -6.12
N GLN A 63 -10.33 5.96 -5.44
CA GLN A 63 -10.44 7.30 -4.88
C GLN A 63 -9.47 8.23 -5.59
N LEU A 64 -9.94 9.42 -5.92
CA LEU A 64 -9.11 10.53 -6.36
C LEU A 64 -8.91 11.47 -5.18
N CYS A 65 -7.69 11.52 -4.67
CA CYS A 65 -7.30 12.35 -3.53
C CYS A 65 -6.36 13.49 -3.97
N ASN A 66 -6.07 14.42 -3.06
CA ASN A 66 -5.15 15.53 -3.24
C ASN A 66 -5.49 16.34 -4.50
N ASP A 67 -6.72 16.88 -4.53
CA ASP A 67 -7.30 17.60 -5.69
C ASP A 67 -7.33 16.78 -6.99
N GLY A 68 -7.39 15.45 -6.87
CA GLY A 68 -7.39 14.51 -7.98
C GLY A 68 -6.01 14.14 -8.53
N HIS A 69 -4.93 14.58 -7.90
CA HIS A 69 -3.55 14.28 -8.30
C HIS A 69 -2.90 13.15 -7.47
N TYR A 70 -3.69 12.37 -6.75
CA TYR A 70 -3.23 11.15 -6.10
C TYR A 70 -4.33 10.08 -6.15
N PRO A 71 -4.37 9.22 -7.18
CA PRO A 71 -5.32 8.13 -7.21
C PRO A 71 -4.90 7.02 -6.24
N VAL A 72 -5.87 6.52 -5.47
CA VAL A 72 -5.76 5.32 -4.65
C VAL A 72 -6.62 4.24 -5.29
N PHE A 73 -5.99 3.16 -5.73
CA PHE A 73 -6.69 2.03 -6.35
C PHE A 73 -6.80 0.90 -5.32
N HIS A 74 -8.02 0.58 -4.88
CA HIS A 74 -8.28 -0.63 -4.10
C HIS A 74 -8.47 -1.78 -5.06
N VAL A 75 -7.65 -2.81 -4.91
CA VAL A 75 -7.52 -3.91 -5.85
C VAL A 75 -7.41 -5.26 -5.13
N GLN A 76 -7.63 -6.32 -5.88
CA GLN A 76 -7.00 -7.62 -5.63
C GLN A 76 -5.95 -7.83 -6.71
N ALA A 77 -4.70 -7.93 -6.30
CA ALA A 77 -3.60 -8.12 -7.24
C ALA A 77 -3.47 -9.59 -7.66
N PRO A 78 -2.98 -9.89 -8.89
CA PRO A 78 -2.79 -11.26 -9.32
C PRO A 78 -1.64 -12.00 -8.61
N TYR A 79 -0.75 -11.25 -7.94
CA TYR A 79 0.41 -11.77 -7.20
C TYR A 79 0.73 -10.86 -6.01
N ASP A 80 1.31 -11.37 -4.92
CA ASP A 80 1.77 -10.52 -3.80
C ASP A 80 2.79 -9.46 -4.30
N PRO A 81 2.52 -8.15 -4.13
CA PRO A 81 3.40 -7.08 -4.58
C PRO A 81 4.71 -6.97 -3.78
N ARG A 82 4.81 -7.61 -2.60
CA ARG A 82 6.06 -7.70 -1.81
C ARG A 82 6.94 -8.87 -2.22
N GLY A 83 6.41 -9.79 -3.03
CA GLY A 83 7.07 -11.03 -3.42
C GLY A 83 8.18 -10.87 -4.47
N GLN A 84 8.64 -12.01 -5.01
CA GLN A 84 9.64 -12.06 -6.09
C GLN A 84 9.01 -11.81 -7.47
N THR A 85 8.18 -10.79 -7.58
CA THR A 85 7.36 -10.47 -8.77
C THR A 85 7.72 -9.10 -9.35
N LYS A 86 8.91 -8.58 -9.01
CA LYS A 86 9.40 -7.26 -9.47
C LYS A 86 9.42 -7.12 -10.99
N ASP A 87 9.72 -8.20 -11.73
CA ASP A 87 9.74 -8.19 -13.19
C ASP A 87 8.33 -8.00 -13.81
N PHE A 88 7.28 -8.28 -13.05
CA PHE A 88 5.90 -7.96 -13.42
C PHE A 88 5.53 -6.54 -12.98
N TYR A 89 5.80 -6.20 -11.71
CA TYR A 89 5.33 -4.95 -11.10
C TYR A 89 6.08 -3.71 -11.58
N LEU A 90 7.40 -3.74 -11.72
CA LEU A 90 8.16 -2.54 -12.12
C LEU A 90 7.77 -2.05 -13.53
N PRO A 91 7.65 -2.92 -14.55
CA PRO A 91 7.15 -2.48 -15.86
C PRO A 91 5.68 -2.05 -15.84
N LEU A 92 4.85 -2.63 -14.97
CA LEU A 92 3.46 -2.20 -14.79
C LEU A 92 3.42 -0.78 -14.22
N TYR A 93 4.12 -0.50 -13.13
CA TYR A 93 4.14 0.81 -12.47
C TYR A 93 4.70 1.90 -13.38
N GLU A 94 5.72 1.62 -14.19
CA GLU A 94 6.21 2.59 -15.18
C GLU A 94 5.17 2.87 -16.30
N ARG A 95 4.39 1.87 -16.71
CA ARG A 95 3.26 2.08 -17.63
C ARG A 95 2.14 2.88 -16.97
N MET A 96 1.82 2.60 -15.71
CA MET A 96 0.86 3.37 -14.92
C MET A 96 1.28 4.82 -14.80
N ARG A 97 2.56 5.10 -14.49
CA ARG A 97 3.10 6.47 -14.46
C ARG A 97 2.75 7.27 -15.70
N LYS A 98 3.00 6.70 -16.88
CA LYS A 98 2.75 7.36 -18.17
C LYS A 98 1.24 7.57 -18.40
N ALA A 99 0.44 6.57 -18.04
CA ALA A 99 -1.03 6.63 -18.12
C ALA A 99 -1.67 7.60 -17.11
N ASN A 100 -0.99 7.88 -16.00
CA ASN A 100 -1.48 8.69 -14.87
C ASN A 100 -0.95 10.14 -14.87
N GLY A 101 -0.45 10.66 -15.99
CA GLY A 101 0.11 12.01 -16.03
C GLY A 101 1.39 12.19 -15.20
N LYS A 102 2.06 11.10 -14.81
CA LYS A 102 3.25 11.04 -13.94
C LYS A 102 3.02 11.39 -12.47
N TRP A 103 1.76 11.43 -12.03
CA TRP A 103 1.44 11.60 -10.61
C TRP A 103 1.74 10.33 -9.80
N PRO A 104 2.16 10.47 -8.53
CA PRO A 104 2.26 9.33 -7.61
C PRO A 104 0.88 8.72 -7.36
N PHE A 105 0.86 7.48 -6.90
CA PHE A 105 -0.37 6.75 -6.61
C PHE A 105 -0.13 5.68 -5.54
N ALA A 106 -1.22 5.17 -4.97
CA ALA A 106 -1.18 4.01 -4.11
C ALA A 106 -2.05 2.87 -4.66
N LEU A 107 -1.59 1.63 -4.49
CA LEU A 107 -2.44 0.44 -4.58
C LEU A 107 -2.73 -0.04 -3.17
N VAL A 108 -4.01 -0.20 -2.82
CA VAL A 108 -4.43 -0.92 -1.62
C VAL A 108 -4.80 -2.33 -2.08
N ASP A 109 -3.93 -3.29 -1.85
CA ASP A 109 -4.16 -4.68 -2.20
C ASP A 109 -4.86 -5.40 -1.05
N ASN A 110 -6.18 -5.57 -1.20
CA ASN A 110 -7.04 -6.09 -0.14
C ASN A 110 -6.85 -7.60 0.06
N SER A 111 -6.33 -8.35 -0.92
CA SER A 111 -6.03 -9.78 -0.75
C SER A 111 -4.85 -10.04 0.18
N ASP A 112 -3.86 -9.14 0.15
CA ASP A 112 -2.58 -9.29 0.86
C ASP A 112 -2.41 -8.30 2.02
N ALA A 113 -3.45 -7.49 2.28
CA ALA A 113 -3.54 -6.45 3.31
C ALA A 113 -2.30 -5.53 3.31
N VAL A 114 -1.98 -4.99 2.14
CA VAL A 114 -0.81 -4.12 1.95
C VAL A 114 -1.16 -2.89 1.10
N VAL A 115 -0.66 -1.74 1.52
CA VAL A 115 -0.59 -0.53 0.70
C VAL A 115 0.76 -0.50 -0.02
N VAL A 116 0.74 -0.33 -1.33
CA VAL A 116 1.92 -0.08 -2.15
C VAL A 116 1.94 1.39 -2.54
N TYR A 117 2.94 2.12 -2.06
CA TYR A 117 3.17 3.50 -2.43
C TYR A 117 4.10 3.56 -3.64
N VAL A 118 3.66 4.23 -4.72
CA VAL A 118 4.46 4.42 -5.92
C VAL A 118 4.68 5.91 -6.15
N SER A 119 5.93 6.35 -6.06
CA SER A 119 6.30 7.75 -6.21
C SER A 119 7.50 7.95 -7.14
N TYR A 120 7.71 9.20 -7.56
CA TYR A 120 8.75 9.55 -8.54
C TYR A 120 9.52 10.81 -8.10
N PRO A 121 10.45 10.68 -7.13
CA PRO A 121 11.32 11.78 -6.74
C PRO A 121 12.14 12.28 -7.94
N LYS A 122 12.46 13.58 -7.98
CA LYS A 122 13.07 14.24 -9.15
C LYS A 122 14.38 13.59 -9.64
N ASP A 123 15.14 12.97 -8.73
CA ASP A 123 16.50 12.50 -9.02
C ASP A 123 16.69 10.98 -8.87
N ASP A 124 15.66 10.24 -8.43
CA ASP A 124 15.84 8.85 -7.95
C ASP A 124 14.95 7.82 -8.67
N GLY A 125 14.41 8.18 -9.83
CA GLY A 125 13.56 7.28 -10.61
C GLY A 125 12.25 6.94 -9.89
N MET A 126 11.84 5.68 -9.91
CA MET A 126 10.64 5.20 -9.22
C MET A 126 11.01 4.70 -7.82
N SER A 127 10.33 5.22 -6.80
CA SER A 127 10.43 4.77 -5.42
C SER A 127 9.20 3.98 -5.02
N LEU A 128 9.41 2.89 -4.28
CA LEU A 128 8.38 1.99 -3.78
C LEU A 128 8.49 1.87 -2.27
N ASP A 129 7.35 1.99 -1.59
CA ASP A 129 7.22 1.68 -0.17
C ASP A 129 5.98 0.80 0.07
N TYR A 130 5.97 0.09 1.19
CA TYR A 130 4.93 -0.88 1.53
C TYR A 130 4.52 -0.73 2.99
N GLU A 131 3.22 -0.68 3.23
CA GLU A 131 2.66 -0.67 4.58
C GLU A 131 1.62 -1.77 4.72
N GLY A 132 1.85 -2.70 5.65
CA GLY A 132 0.86 -3.70 6.00
C GLY A 132 -0.23 -3.10 6.91
N PHE A 133 -1.46 -3.55 6.74
CA PHE A 133 -2.57 -3.18 7.60
C PHE A 133 -3.30 -4.43 8.12
N GLU A 134 -4.13 -4.26 9.14
CA GLU A 134 -5.00 -5.33 9.64
C GLU A 134 -5.96 -5.76 8.53
N ALA A 135 -5.95 -7.06 8.19
CA ALA A 135 -6.81 -7.60 7.15
C ALA A 135 -8.30 -7.31 7.48
N PRO A 136 -9.09 -6.85 6.50
CA PRO A 136 -10.48 -6.46 6.70
C PRO A 136 -11.42 -7.63 7.04
#